data_AF-X1LEE4-F1
#
_entry.id   AF-X1LEE4-F1
#
_cell.length_a   1.000
_cell.length_b   1.000
_cell.length_c   1.000
_cell.angle_alpha   90.00
_cell.angle_beta   90.00
_cell.angle_gamma   90.00
#
_symmetry.space_group_name_H-M   'P 1'
#
loop_
_entity.id
_entity.type
_entity.pdbx_description
1 polymer ?
#
loop_
_entity_poly.entity_id
_entity_poly.type
_entity_poly.pdbx_seq_one_letter_code
_entity_poly.pdbx_strand_id
1 'polypeptide(L)'
;EETAIDLANYFGSLKNLAKTDLKVLEKLRDIGPKISVSIYNWFRNKSNIKLLEKLKKYGVKTQWTKPAAQVRPARLALEGKVFVLTGSLNSMSRDEAKIKIRVLGGSISQSAGKKTDFLVLGKDPGLKYKQAKKLGIKILSEQEFLKMLK
;
A
#
# COMPACT_ATOMS: atom_id res chain seq x y z
N GLU A 1 -2.00 2.62 5.85
CA GLU A 1 -1.16 3.61 5.14
C GLU A 1 -0.97 3.28 3.66
N GLU A 2 -0.82 2.01 3.26
CA GLU A 2 -0.59 1.68 1.84
C GLU A 2 -1.69 2.10 0.89
N THR A 3 -2.95 1.81 1.26
CA THR A 3 -4.11 2.26 0.48
C THR A 3 -4.09 3.78 0.28
N ALA A 4 -3.69 4.56 1.28
CA ALA A 4 -3.62 6.02 1.14
C ALA A 4 -2.53 6.45 0.14
N ILE A 5 -1.38 5.76 0.12
CA ILE A 5 -0.29 6.01 -0.83
C ILE A 5 -0.71 5.64 -2.25
N ASP A 6 -1.35 4.48 -2.44
CA ASP A 6 -1.82 4.04 -3.75
C ASP A 6 -2.89 5.00 -4.31
N LEU A 7 -3.82 5.42 -3.47
CA LEU A 7 -4.81 6.45 -3.82
C LEU A 7 -4.13 7.78 -4.18
N ALA A 8 -3.16 8.23 -3.38
CA ALA A 8 -2.44 9.46 -3.66
C ALA A 8 -1.67 9.39 -4.99
N ASN A 9 -0.97 8.28 -5.25
CA ASN A 9 -0.20 8.07 -6.47
C ASN A 9 -1.07 7.93 -7.72
N TYR A 10 -2.23 7.29 -7.60
CA TYR A 10 -3.14 7.08 -8.72
C TYR A 10 -3.96 8.34 -9.05
N PHE A 11 -4.51 9.01 -8.03
CA PHE A 11 -5.42 10.13 -8.24
C PHE A 11 -4.71 11.50 -8.25
N GLY A 12 -3.55 11.63 -7.62
CA GLY A 12 -2.73 12.85 -7.56
C GLY A 12 -3.35 14.04 -6.81
N SER A 13 -4.63 13.97 -6.42
CA SER A 13 -5.29 14.97 -5.59
C SER A 13 -6.54 14.42 -4.90
N LEU A 14 -6.89 15.00 -3.75
CA LEU A 14 -8.17 14.70 -3.07
C LEU A 14 -9.38 15.00 -3.96
N LYS A 15 -9.30 16.03 -4.82
CA LYS A 15 -10.40 16.40 -5.73
C LYS A 15 -10.67 15.32 -6.77
N ASN A 16 -9.61 14.73 -7.34
CA ASN A 16 -9.74 13.63 -8.30
C ASN A 16 -10.27 12.37 -7.60
N LEU A 17 -9.76 12.06 -6.41
CA LEU A 17 -10.26 10.95 -5.60
C LEU A 17 -11.76 11.13 -5.25
N ALA A 18 -12.19 12.35 -4.89
CA ALA A 18 -13.59 12.61 -4.54
C ALA A 18 -14.57 12.41 -5.71
N LYS A 19 -14.10 12.62 -6.95
CA LYS A 19 -14.90 12.52 -8.17
C LYS A 19 -14.93 11.12 -8.79
N THR A 20 -14.15 10.18 -8.26
CA THR A 20 -14.03 8.85 -8.86
C THR A 20 -15.27 7.98 -8.63
N ASP A 21 -15.40 6.96 -9.47
CA ASP A 21 -16.42 5.92 -9.36
C ASP A 21 -15.90 4.66 -8.66
N LEU A 22 -16.84 3.86 -8.13
CA LEU A 22 -16.55 2.56 -7.48
C LEU A 22 -15.71 1.65 -8.37
N LYS A 23 -16.06 1.53 -9.65
CA LYS A 23 -15.36 0.67 -10.62
C LYS A 23 -13.88 1.04 -10.78
N VAL A 24 -13.54 2.32 -10.64
CA VAL A 24 -12.14 2.77 -10.73
C VAL A 24 -11.39 2.42 -9.46
N LEU A 25 -12.02 2.58 -8.29
CA LEU A 25 -11.43 2.21 -7.01
C LEU A 25 -11.15 0.71 -6.94
N GLU A 26 -12.05 -0.15 -7.44
CA GLU A 26 -11.90 -1.61 -7.43
C GLU A 26 -10.82 -2.13 -8.39
N LYS A 27 -10.39 -1.33 -9.37
CA LYS A 27 -9.27 -1.66 -10.24
C LYS A 27 -7.92 -1.53 -9.53
N LEU A 28 -7.86 -0.82 -8.41
CA LEU A 28 -6.63 -0.69 -7.63
C LEU A 28 -6.36 -2.02 -6.91
N ARG A 29 -5.15 -2.55 -7.08
CA ARG A 29 -4.77 -3.91 -6.67
C ARG A 29 -5.16 -4.23 -5.22
N ASP A 30 -5.01 -3.25 -4.34
CA ASP A 30 -5.15 -3.36 -2.89
C ASP A 30 -6.48 -2.78 -2.36
N ILE A 31 -7.44 -2.46 -3.23
CA ILE A 31 -8.76 -1.95 -2.88
C ILE A 31 -9.83 -2.96 -3.30
N GLY A 32 -10.33 -3.71 -2.33
CA GLY A 32 -11.48 -4.60 -2.51
C GLY A 32 -12.83 -3.88 -2.41
N PRO A 33 -13.94 -4.56 -2.74
CA PRO A 33 -15.29 -3.98 -2.83
C PRO A 33 -15.77 -3.32 -1.53
N LYS A 34 -15.34 -3.81 -0.36
CA LYS A 34 -15.68 -3.17 0.93
C LYS A 34 -15.01 -1.80 1.10
N ILE A 35 -13.73 -1.72 0.71
CA ILE A 35 -12.94 -0.49 0.84
C ILE A 35 -13.35 0.51 -0.23
N SER A 36 -13.59 0.08 -1.48
CA SER A 36 -14.07 0.94 -2.55
C SER A 36 -15.38 1.63 -2.17
N VAL A 37 -16.35 0.86 -1.64
CA VAL A 37 -17.63 1.38 -1.16
C VAL A 37 -17.43 2.37 0.01
N SER A 38 -16.57 2.03 0.97
CA SER A 38 -16.28 2.91 2.09
C SER A 38 -15.73 4.26 1.64
N ILE A 39 -14.71 4.27 0.77
CA ILE A 39 -14.11 5.49 0.22
C ILE A 39 -15.15 6.30 -0.56
N TYR A 40 -15.88 5.65 -1.47
CA TYR A 40 -16.88 6.28 -2.32
C TYR A 40 -17.99 6.96 -1.52
N ASN A 41 -18.49 6.29 -0.47
CA ASN A 41 -19.52 6.83 0.42
C ASN A 41 -18.97 7.94 1.30
N TRP A 42 -17.71 7.84 1.74
CA TRP A 42 -17.07 8.88 2.57
C TRP A 42 -17.09 10.24 1.86
N PHE A 43 -16.76 10.29 0.57
CA PHE A 43 -16.80 11.53 -0.24
C PHE A 43 -18.22 11.99 -0.63
N ARG A 44 -19.24 11.17 -0.41
CA ARG A 44 -20.66 11.52 -0.65
C ARG A 44 -21.39 11.92 0.62
N ASN A 45 -20.75 11.79 1.77
CA ASN A 45 -21.27 12.28 3.03
C ASN A 45 -21.02 13.79 3.14
N LYS A 46 -22.10 14.57 3.22
CA LYS A 46 -22.05 16.04 3.33
C LYS A 46 -21.22 16.53 4.52
N SER A 47 -21.21 15.81 5.64
CA SER A 47 -20.43 16.17 6.83
C SER A 47 -18.93 16.05 6.59
N ASN A 48 -18.49 15.03 5.86
CA ASN A 48 -17.08 14.84 5.50
C ASN A 48 -16.62 15.90 4.50
N ILE A 49 -17.48 16.28 3.54
CA ILE A 49 -17.18 17.37 2.61
C ILE A 49 -17.08 18.71 3.36
N LYS A 50 -17.97 18.98 4.32
CA LYS A 50 -17.86 20.15 5.20
C LYS A 50 -16.56 20.14 6.01
N LEU A 51 -16.09 18.97 6.47
CA LEU A 51 -14.81 18.84 7.16
C LEU A 51 -13.64 19.23 6.24
N LEU A 52 -13.61 18.74 5.00
CA LEU A 52 -12.56 19.11 4.03
C LEU A 52 -12.55 20.61 3.73
N GLU A 53 -13.73 21.20 3.53
CA GLU A 53 -13.87 22.65 3.32
C GLU A 53 -13.42 23.45 4.55
N LYS A 54 -13.74 22.98 5.76
CA LYS A 54 -13.26 23.58 7.01
C LYS A 54 -11.74 23.56 7.08
N LEU A 55 -11.12 22.40 6.84
CA LEU A 55 -9.65 22.26 6.83
C LEU A 55 -9.00 23.21 5.81
N LYS A 56 -9.56 23.29 4.61
CA LYS A 56 -9.09 24.21 3.56
C LYS A 56 -9.20 25.68 3.99
N LYS A 57 -10.30 26.08 4.66
CA LYS A 57 -10.48 27.43 5.20
C LYS A 57 -9.45 27.78 6.27
N TYR A 58 -9.01 26.81 7.07
CA TYR A 58 -7.92 26.98 8.03
C TYR A 58 -6.52 26.89 7.40
N GLY A 59 -6.41 26.89 6.07
CA GLY A 59 -5.13 26.93 5.37
C GLY A 59 -4.46 25.57 5.16
N VAL A 60 -5.13 24.45 5.48
CA VAL A 60 -4.61 23.12 5.18
C VAL A 60 -4.57 22.92 3.67
N LYS A 61 -3.35 22.79 3.12
CA LYS A 61 -3.12 22.51 1.71
C LYS A 61 -2.81 21.02 1.53
N THR A 62 -3.44 20.40 0.55
CA THR A 62 -3.05 19.06 0.10
C THR A 62 -2.17 19.22 -1.12
N GLN A 63 -0.92 18.81 -0.99
CA GLN A 63 0.05 18.80 -2.08
C GLN A 63 0.50 17.37 -2.26
N TRP A 64 0.17 16.78 -3.41
CA TRP A 64 0.82 15.55 -3.84
C TRP A 64 2.03 15.96 -4.67
N THR A 65 3.22 15.76 -4.11
CA THR A 65 4.45 15.78 -4.89
C THR A 65 4.57 14.40 -5.53
N LYS A 66 4.49 14.36 -6.87
CA LYS A 66 4.88 13.16 -7.62
C LYS A 66 6.28 12.80 -7.12
N PRO A 67 6.50 11.60 -6.56
CA PRO A 67 7.85 11.19 -6.20
C PRO A 67 8.72 11.41 -7.43
N ALA A 68 9.83 12.14 -7.28
CA ALA A 68 10.78 12.35 -8.36
C ALA A 68 10.97 11.01 -9.05
N ALA A 69 10.84 10.97 -10.38
CA ALA A 69 10.99 9.75 -11.15
C ALA A 69 12.42 9.25 -10.91
N GLN A 70 12.59 8.42 -9.88
CA GLN A 70 13.82 7.68 -9.68
C GLN A 70 13.95 6.85 -10.95
N VAL A 71 15.04 7.09 -11.67
CA VAL A 71 15.45 6.36 -12.87
C VAL A 71 15.14 4.90 -12.61
N ARG A 72 14.10 4.37 -13.27
CA ARG A 72 13.68 2.99 -13.09
C ARG A 72 14.61 2.14 -13.96
N PRO A 73 15.42 1.23 -13.38
CA PRO A 73 16.08 0.20 -14.16
C PRO A 73 15.07 -0.53 -15.07
N ALA A 74 15.49 -0.95 -16.26
CA ALA A 74 14.64 -1.61 -17.26
C ALA A 74 13.96 -2.91 -16.78
N ARG A 75 14.40 -3.47 -15.65
CA ARG A 75 13.67 -4.45 -14.84
C ARG A 75 13.88 -4.12 -13.38
N LEU A 76 12.79 -3.90 -12.66
CA LEU A 76 12.84 -3.77 -11.21
C LEU A 76 12.79 -5.18 -10.60
N ALA A 77 13.71 -5.49 -9.68
CA ALA A 77 13.90 -6.85 -9.14
C ALA A 77 12.61 -7.46 -8.55
N LEU A 78 11.69 -6.61 -8.06
CA LEU A 78 10.45 -7.01 -7.41
C LEU A 78 9.20 -6.61 -8.21
N GLU A 79 9.33 -6.31 -9.50
CA GLU A 79 8.21 -5.83 -10.32
C GLU A 79 7.01 -6.79 -10.27
N GLY A 80 5.86 -6.25 -9.91
CA GLY A 80 4.60 -7.01 -9.83
C GLY A 80 4.48 -7.95 -8.64
N LYS A 81 5.50 -8.04 -7.76
CA LYS A 81 5.48 -8.90 -6.57
C LYS A 81 4.79 -8.24 -5.39
N VAL A 82 3.92 -8.98 -4.70
CA VAL A 82 3.18 -8.54 -3.52
C VAL A 82 3.77 -9.16 -2.26
N PHE A 83 4.24 -8.31 -1.35
CA PHE A 83 4.82 -8.69 -0.07
C PHE A 83 3.84 -8.47 1.08
N VAL A 84 3.91 -9.28 2.12
CA VAL A 84 3.25 -9.03 3.40
C VAL A 84 4.31 -9.06 4.48
N LEU A 85 4.44 -7.97 5.24
CA LEU A 85 5.34 -7.91 6.37
C LEU A 85 4.62 -8.39 7.63
N THR A 86 5.17 -9.39 8.32
CA THR A 86 4.67 -9.84 9.63
C THR A 86 5.78 -9.80 10.66
N GLY A 87 5.48 -9.37 11.89
CA GLY A 87 6.50 -9.21 12.93
C GLY A 87 7.44 -8.01 12.69
N SER A 88 8.39 -7.81 13.61
CA SER A 88 9.37 -6.71 13.55
C SER A 88 10.64 -7.16 12.83
N LEU A 89 11.19 -6.32 11.95
CA LEU A 89 12.48 -6.57 11.29
C LEU A 89 13.60 -6.01 12.19
N ASN A 90 14.74 -6.70 12.27
CA ASN A 90 15.88 -6.26 13.09
C ASN A 90 16.78 -5.27 12.33
N SER A 91 16.88 -5.41 11.02
CA SER A 91 17.84 -4.72 10.16
C SER A 91 17.34 -3.39 9.61
N MET A 92 16.02 -3.14 9.63
CA MET A 92 15.43 -1.89 9.16
C MET A 92 14.04 -1.69 9.76
N SER A 93 13.55 -0.45 9.74
CA SER A 93 12.16 -0.19 10.11
C SER A 93 11.18 -0.77 9.08
N ARG A 94 9.94 -1.04 9.50
CA ARG A 94 8.89 -1.48 8.56
C ARG A 94 8.67 -0.46 7.44
N ASP A 95 8.82 0.83 7.73
CA ASP A 95 8.61 1.88 6.74
C ASP A 95 9.75 1.95 5.72
N GLU A 96 10.99 1.76 6.17
CA GLU A 96 12.14 1.59 5.27
C GLU A 96 11.96 0.38 4.36
N ALA A 97 11.52 -0.76 4.91
CA ALA A 97 11.24 -1.95 4.12
C ALA A 97 10.16 -1.70 3.05
N LYS A 98 9.08 -0.99 3.42
CA LYS A 98 8.03 -0.60 2.46
C LYS A 98 8.59 0.29 1.34
N ILE A 99 9.46 1.24 1.68
CA ILE A 99 10.08 2.14 0.70
C ILE A 99 10.95 1.32 -0.26
N LYS A 100 11.84 0.47 0.24
CA LYS A 100 12.74 -0.35 -0.60
C LYS A 100 11.97 -1.29 -1.54
N ILE A 101 10.92 -1.96 -1.05
CA ILE A 101 10.06 -2.80 -1.87
C ILE A 101 9.46 -2.00 -3.03
N ARG A 102 8.96 -0.79 -2.77
CA ARG A 102 8.35 0.08 -3.79
C ARG A 102 9.36 0.60 -4.80
N VAL A 103 10.54 1.00 -4.35
CA VAL A 103 11.63 1.44 -5.24
C VAL A 103 11.99 0.33 -6.22
N LEU A 104 11.98 -0.92 -5.76
CA LEU A 104 12.20 -2.11 -6.57
C LEU A 104 10.94 -2.63 -7.28
N GLY A 105 9.88 -1.83 -7.41
CA GLY A 105 8.70 -2.15 -8.22
C GLY A 105 7.72 -3.15 -7.59
N GLY A 106 7.99 -3.58 -6.37
CA GLY A 106 7.11 -4.43 -5.60
C GLY A 106 6.05 -3.62 -4.85
N SER A 107 5.11 -4.33 -4.27
CA SER A 107 4.09 -3.75 -3.40
C SER A 107 3.97 -4.48 -2.10
N ILE A 108 3.35 -3.83 -1.13
CA ILE A 108 3.04 -4.48 0.14
C ILE A 108 1.50 -4.62 0.24
N SER A 109 1.07 -5.64 0.96
CA SER A 109 -0.30 -5.87 1.36
C SER A 109 -0.34 -6.05 2.88
N GLN A 110 -1.45 -5.63 3.49
CA GLN A 110 -1.66 -5.81 4.93
C GLN A 110 -2.18 -7.21 5.29
N SER A 111 -2.68 -7.98 4.33
CA SER A 111 -3.22 -9.32 4.53
C SER A 111 -2.50 -10.35 3.67
N ALA A 112 -2.23 -11.52 4.26
CA ALA A 112 -1.73 -12.69 3.54
C ALA A 112 -2.93 -13.33 2.83
N GLY A 113 -3.11 -13.01 1.54
CA GLY A 113 -4.22 -13.49 0.72
C GLY A 113 -3.72 -14.16 -0.57
N LYS A 114 -4.65 -14.61 -1.42
CA LYS A 114 -4.32 -15.31 -2.68
C LYS A 114 -3.45 -14.49 -3.64
N LYS A 115 -3.47 -13.16 -3.53
CA LYS A 115 -2.67 -12.24 -4.35
C LYS A 115 -1.26 -11.98 -3.78
N THR A 116 -0.93 -12.52 -2.61
CA THR A 116 0.36 -12.32 -1.96
C THR A 116 1.38 -13.32 -2.50
N ASP A 117 2.49 -12.84 -3.05
CA ASP A 117 3.61 -13.69 -3.48
C ASP A 117 4.49 -14.10 -2.31
N PHE A 118 4.80 -13.16 -1.41
CA PHE A 118 5.79 -13.35 -0.35
C PHE A 118 5.30 -12.86 1.01
N LEU A 119 5.59 -13.62 2.06
CA LEU A 119 5.47 -13.19 3.45
C LEU A 119 6.88 -13.00 4.03
N VAL A 120 7.24 -11.78 4.43
CA VAL A 120 8.50 -11.54 5.14
C VAL A 120 8.29 -11.78 6.63
N LEU A 121 9.04 -12.75 7.17
CA LEU A 121 8.99 -13.19 8.55
C LEU A 121 9.95 -12.35 9.42
N GLY A 122 9.38 -11.48 10.24
CA GLY A 122 10.07 -10.81 11.34
C GLY A 122 9.90 -11.54 12.68
N LYS A 123 10.45 -10.96 13.76
CA LYS A 123 10.25 -11.43 15.13
C LYS A 123 8.77 -11.38 15.54
N ASP A 124 8.33 -12.39 16.27
CA ASP A 124 6.95 -12.61 16.71
C ASP A 124 5.92 -12.67 15.57
N PRO A 125 6.02 -13.67 14.68
CA PRO A 125 5.10 -13.82 13.56
C PRO A 125 3.68 -14.18 14.07
N GLY A 126 2.78 -13.21 14.02
CA GLY A 126 1.39 -13.37 14.44
C GLY A 126 0.52 -14.21 13.49
N LEU A 127 -0.80 -14.00 13.56
CA LEU A 127 -1.82 -14.77 12.81
C LEU A 127 -1.59 -14.80 11.27
N LYS A 128 -0.88 -13.82 10.71
CA LYS A 128 -0.55 -13.74 9.28
C LYS A 128 0.38 -14.87 8.82
N TYR A 129 1.28 -15.35 9.68
CA TYR A 129 2.12 -16.50 9.36
C TYR A 129 1.31 -17.79 9.22
N LYS A 130 0.36 -18.01 10.13
CA LYS A 130 -0.55 -19.16 10.06
C LYS A 130 -1.41 -19.11 8.79
N GLN A 131 -1.90 -17.93 8.39
CA GLN A 131 -2.65 -17.74 7.15
C GLN A 131 -1.78 -17.99 5.91
N ALA A 132 -0.56 -17.47 5.88
CA ALA A 132 0.36 -17.67 4.77
C ALA A 132 0.71 -19.16 4.57
N LYS A 133 0.99 -19.88 5.67
CA LYS A 133 1.26 -21.32 5.63
C LYS A 133 0.06 -22.11 5.09
N LYS A 134 -1.17 -21.74 5.49
CA LYS A 134 -2.40 -22.37 4.96
C LYS A 134 -2.64 -22.11 3.48
N LEU A 135 -2.24 -20.94 2.99
CA LEU A 135 -2.43 -20.52 1.60
C LEU A 135 -1.26 -20.93 0.68
N GLY A 136 -0.21 -21.57 1.22
CA GLY A 136 0.98 -21.93 0.45
C GLY A 136 1.81 -20.74 -0.02
N ILE A 137 1.68 -19.58 0.63
CA ILE A 137 2.42 -18.36 0.30
C ILE A 137 3.89 -18.57 0.67
N LYS A 138 4.82 -18.14 -0.20
CA LYS A 138 6.26 -18.29 0.05
C LYS A 138 6.70 -17.42 1.21
N ILE A 139 7.31 -18.03 2.22
CA ILE A 139 7.76 -17.34 3.43
C ILE A 139 9.25 -17.04 3.26
N LEU A 140 9.62 -15.77 3.41
CA LEU A 140 10.98 -15.28 3.35
C LEU A 140 11.45 -14.93 4.75
N SER A 141 12.63 -15.42 5.12
CA SER A 141 13.38 -14.89 6.25
C SER A 141 13.83 -13.46 5.97
N GLU A 142 14.15 -12.73 7.04
CA GLU A 142 14.73 -11.38 6.93
C GLU A 142 15.99 -11.36 6.06
N GLN A 143 16.85 -12.38 6.15
CA GLN A 143 18.07 -12.48 5.33
C GLN A 143 17.76 -12.69 3.84
N GLU A 144 16.77 -13.53 3.51
CA GLU A 144 16.35 -13.73 2.12
C GLU A 144 15.72 -12.47 1.54
N PHE A 145 14.90 -11.78 2.35
CA PHE A 145 14.33 -10.50 1.96
C PHE A 145 15.42 -9.47 1.68
N LEU A 146 16.43 -9.35 2.55
CA LEU A 146 17.58 -8.46 2.33
C LEU A 146 18.36 -8.79 1.04
N LYS A 147 18.50 -10.08 0.69
CA LYS A 147 19.13 -10.49 -0.58
C LYS A 147 18.32 -10.05 -1.80
N MET A 148 16.99 -10.04 -1.69
CA MET A 148 16.10 -9.56 -2.75
C MET A 148 16.04 -8.03 -2.86
N LEU A 149 16.51 -7.31 -1.84
CA LEU A 149 16.59 -5.84 -1.82
C LEU A 149 17.90 -5.28 -2.38
N LYS A 150 18.87 -6.14 -2.74
CA LYS A 150 20.13 -5.76 -3.40
C LYS A 150 19.95 -5.72 -4.90
#